data_AF-B0G6L6-F1
#
_entry.id   AF-B0G6L6-F1
#
_cell.length_a   1.000
_cell.length_b   1.000
_cell.length_c   1.000
_cell.angle_alpha   90.00
_cell.angle_beta   90.00
_cell.angle_gamma   90.00
#
_symmetry.space_group_name_H-M   'P 1'
#
loop_
_entity.id
_entity.type
_entity.pdbx_description
1 polymer ?
#
loop_
_entity_poly.entity_id
_entity_poly.type
_entity_poly.pdbx_seq_one_letter_code
_entity_poly.pdbx_strand_id
1 'polypeptide(L)'
;MGRQEKWNRLIDAFSGKGTAFSMPEYPKVPFPEMIEKLGALTEEDWGKYAFSREPLEGRFSNEQKMQYTHKANDCGREWAEKIARQYGTRNPRELAEKLGMKVKTPKVPVGGGLVLFAQFVEPDEITIFTDCVDKASKLEEECGCDLLRRENLTNTLLAHELFHAVEERHVKEIYTRTERVELWRKPFSNKSTISCLSEIAAMAFAGKLLDLKVSPYMLDVLLVYSYDKNAAWGLYDEIMNMTKKQ
;
A
#
# COMPACT_ATOMS: atom_id res chain seq x y z
N MET A 1 -5.09 21.81 13.58
CA MET A 1 -5.74 20.60 13.04
C MET A 1 -4.66 19.58 12.71
N GLY A 2 -4.73 18.41 13.33
CA GLY A 2 -3.66 17.41 13.26
C GLY A 2 -3.77 16.54 12.00
N ARG A 3 -2.63 16.06 11.47
CA ARG A 3 -2.57 15.12 10.33
C ARG A 3 -3.44 13.86 10.55
N GLN A 4 -3.56 13.40 11.80
CA GLN A 4 -4.42 12.27 12.20
C GLN A 4 -5.91 12.48 11.90
N GLU A 5 -6.42 13.72 12.03
CA GLU A 5 -7.83 14.03 11.78
C GLU A 5 -8.19 13.98 10.29
N LYS A 6 -7.21 14.23 9.39
CA LYS A 6 -7.42 14.16 7.95
C LYS A 6 -7.51 12.72 7.45
N TRP A 7 -6.77 11.80 8.07
CA TRP A 7 -6.79 10.38 7.69
C TRP A 7 -8.07 9.67 8.12
N ASN A 8 -8.52 9.93 9.35
CA ASN A 8 -9.82 9.46 9.81
C ASN A 8 -10.99 10.01 8.96
N ARG A 9 -10.85 11.22 8.39
CA ARG A 9 -11.86 11.81 7.48
C ARG A 9 -11.91 11.17 6.11
N LEU A 10 -10.77 10.76 5.55
CA LEU A 10 -10.75 9.95 4.32
C LEU A 10 -11.41 8.59 4.61
N ILE A 11 -11.04 7.93 5.71
CA ILE A 11 -11.66 6.68 6.16
C ILE A 11 -13.18 6.84 6.38
N ASP A 12 -13.62 7.91 7.04
CA ASP A 12 -15.04 8.16 7.34
C ASP A 12 -15.85 8.53 6.08
N ALA A 13 -15.27 9.24 5.12
CA ALA A 13 -15.94 9.60 3.86
C ALA A 13 -16.23 8.38 2.98
N PHE A 14 -15.36 7.37 3.03
CA PHE A 14 -15.59 6.07 2.39
C PHE A 14 -16.54 5.17 3.20
N SER A 15 -16.88 5.58 4.44
CA SER A 15 -17.59 4.72 5.39
C SER A 15 -19.09 4.62 5.26
N GLY A 16 -19.70 5.42 4.38
CA GLY A 16 -21.15 5.52 4.27
C GLY A 16 -21.83 6.01 5.55
N LYS A 17 -21.07 6.35 6.61
CA LYS A 17 -21.58 7.05 7.77
C LYS A 17 -21.77 8.51 7.36
N GLY A 18 -23.00 8.83 7.01
CA GLY A 18 -23.47 10.20 6.80
C GLY A 18 -23.15 11.07 8.00
N THR A 19 -22.00 11.71 7.97
CA THR A 19 -21.77 12.97 8.67
C THR A 19 -21.53 13.98 7.56
N ALA A 20 -22.41 14.98 7.48
CA ALA A 20 -22.32 16.08 6.53
C ALA A 20 -21.15 17.00 6.94
N PHE A 21 -19.92 16.51 6.78
CA PHE A 21 -18.73 17.35 6.75
C PHE A 21 -18.43 17.67 5.30
N SER A 22 -18.44 18.95 4.93
CA SER A 22 -17.99 19.38 3.62
C SER A 22 -16.52 18.98 3.48
N MET A 23 -16.25 17.98 2.64
CA MET A 23 -14.89 17.65 2.24
C MET A 23 -14.26 18.91 1.63
N PRO A 24 -13.05 19.32 2.06
CA PRO A 24 -12.37 20.44 1.42
C PRO A 24 -12.22 20.14 -0.08
N GLU A 25 -12.51 21.13 -0.93
CA GLU A 25 -12.27 21.00 -2.37
C GLU A 25 -10.77 21.16 -2.62
N TYR A 26 -10.16 20.17 -3.26
CA TYR A 26 -8.75 20.17 -3.59
C TYR A 26 -8.52 20.67 -5.01
N PRO A 27 -7.34 21.26 -5.30
CA PRO A 27 -6.98 21.66 -6.66
C PRO A 27 -7.10 20.49 -7.63
N LYS A 28 -7.86 20.71 -8.71
CA LYS A 28 -8.09 19.68 -9.73
C LYS A 28 -6.83 19.49 -10.54
N VAL A 29 -6.36 18.24 -10.62
CA VAL A 29 -5.21 17.85 -11.42
C VAL A 29 -5.65 16.85 -12.50
N PRO A 30 -5.27 17.04 -13.77
CA PRO A 30 -5.50 16.05 -14.82
C PRO A 30 -4.92 14.69 -14.45
N PHE A 31 -5.66 13.62 -14.73
CA PHE A 31 -5.26 12.27 -14.34
C PHE A 31 -3.92 11.81 -14.95
N PRO A 32 -3.61 12.08 -16.24
CA PRO A 32 -2.30 11.78 -16.80
C PRO A 32 -1.15 12.50 -16.09
N GLU A 33 -1.35 13.75 -15.67
CA GLU A 33 -0.35 14.51 -14.91
C GLU A 33 -0.11 13.89 -13.54
N MET A 34 -1.16 13.40 -12.86
CA MET A 34 -1.01 12.67 -11.60
C MET A 34 -0.17 11.41 -11.78
N ILE A 35 -0.45 10.62 -12.83
CA ILE A 35 0.30 9.39 -13.13
C ILE A 35 1.78 9.70 -13.37
N GLU A 36 2.08 10.70 -14.20
CA GLU A 36 3.45 11.10 -14.51
C GLU A 36 4.22 11.50 -13.24
N LYS A 37 3.65 12.39 -12.42
CA LYS A 37 4.34 12.89 -11.23
C LYS A 37 4.48 11.84 -10.14
N LEU A 38 3.46 11.00 -9.91
CA LEU A 38 3.54 9.90 -8.95
C LEU A 38 4.56 8.84 -9.41
N GLY A 39 4.62 8.56 -10.72
CA GLY A 39 5.59 7.63 -11.30
C GLY A 39 7.04 8.10 -11.19
N ALA A 40 7.27 9.41 -11.04
CA ALA A 40 8.59 10.01 -10.85
C ALA A 40 9.06 10.03 -9.37
N LEU A 41 8.21 9.65 -8.42
CA LEU A 41 8.57 9.64 -7.00
C LEU A 41 9.56 8.53 -6.67
N THR A 42 10.52 8.85 -5.82
CA THR A 42 11.54 7.90 -5.36
C THR A 42 11.00 6.97 -4.28
N GLU A 43 11.73 5.90 -4.00
CA GLU A 43 11.45 5.03 -2.84
C GLU A 43 11.43 5.81 -1.52
N GLU A 44 12.29 6.82 -1.37
CA GLU A 44 12.34 7.65 -0.16
C GLU A 44 11.11 8.55 -0.03
N ASP A 45 10.59 9.04 -1.16
CA ASP A 45 9.36 9.82 -1.20
C ASP A 45 8.14 8.99 -0.79
N TRP A 46 8.06 7.76 -1.29
CA TRP A 46 7.05 6.80 -0.86
C TRP A 46 7.23 6.38 0.60
N GLY A 47 8.47 6.28 1.08
CA GLY A 47 8.78 6.09 2.49
C GLY A 47 8.21 7.20 3.38
N LYS A 48 8.41 8.48 3.01
CA LYS A 48 7.80 9.62 3.74
C LYS A 48 6.28 9.50 3.79
N TYR A 49 5.66 9.15 2.66
CA TYR A 49 4.22 8.95 2.59
C TYR A 49 3.76 7.80 3.51
N ALA A 50 4.41 6.64 3.47
CA ALA A 50 4.09 5.51 4.33
C ALA A 50 4.27 5.85 5.83
N PHE A 51 5.36 6.51 6.20
CA PHE A 51 5.59 6.98 7.56
C PHE A 51 4.56 8.03 8.01
N SER A 52 4.00 8.83 7.10
CA SER A 52 2.92 9.77 7.47
C SER A 52 1.66 9.07 8.01
N ARG A 53 1.52 7.77 7.76
CA ARG A 53 0.42 6.92 8.23
C ARG A 53 0.80 6.07 9.45
N GLU A 54 2.06 6.11 9.87
CA GLU A 54 2.55 5.38 11.04
C GLU A 54 2.08 6.05 12.34
N PRO A 55 1.34 5.35 13.22
CA PRO A 55 0.90 5.90 14.51
C PRO A 55 2.05 6.46 15.36
N LEU A 56 3.25 5.91 15.22
CA LEU A 56 4.46 6.31 15.94
C LEU A 56 5.35 7.27 15.15
N GLU A 57 4.88 7.89 14.06
CA GLU A 57 5.68 8.74 13.15
C GLU A 57 6.58 9.76 13.85
N GLY A 58 6.04 10.45 14.87
CA GLY A 58 6.75 11.47 15.64
C GLY A 58 7.88 10.94 16.53
N ARG A 59 8.09 9.62 16.60
CA ARG A 59 9.18 8.98 17.33
C ARG A 59 10.44 8.76 16.48
N PHE A 60 10.37 9.02 15.17
CA PHE A 60 11.46 8.76 14.24
C PHE A 60 12.03 10.05 13.68
N SER A 61 13.37 10.18 13.67
CA SER A 61 14.05 11.20 12.87
C SER A 61 13.89 10.91 11.38
N ASN A 62 14.15 11.91 10.53
CA ASN A 62 14.09 11.72 9.08
C ASN A 62 15.11 10.68 8.61
N GLU A 63 16.30 10.66 9.20
CA GLU A 63 17.35 9.68 8.92
C GLU A 63 16.91 8.26 9.30
N GLN A 64 16.24 8.11 10.44
CA GLN A 64 15.69 6.81 10.84
C GLN A 64 14.61 6.35 9.86
N LYS A 65 13.66 7.23 9.50
CA LYS A 65 12.61 6.92 8.51
C LYS A 65 13.21 6.45 7.18
N MET A 66 14.25 7.14 6.71
CA MET A 66 14.97 6.78 5.49
C MET A 66 15.63 5.40 5.61
N GLN A 67 16.37 5.14 6.69
CA GLN A 67 17.02 3.83 6.92
C GLN A 67 16.00 2.68 7.01
N TYR A 68 14.89 2.90 7.70
CA TYR A 68 13.82 1.92 7.81
C TYR A 68 13.13 1.67 6.47
N THR A 69 12.91 2.71 5.67
CA THR A 69 12.35 2.59 4.32
C THR A 69 13.23 1.73 3.44
N HIS A 70 14.54 2.01 3.39
CA HIS A 70 15.51 1.23 2.61
C HIS A 70 15.52 -0.25 3.01
N LYS A 71 15.60 -0.54 4.31
CA LYS A 71 15.58 -1.93 4.81
C LYS A 71 14.27 -2.66 4.54
N ALA A 72 13.13 -1.98 4.64
CA ALA A 72 11.84 -2.57 4.31
C ALA A 72 11.70 -2.87 2.81
N ASN A 73 12.16 -1.96 1.95
CA ASN A 73 12.21 -2.19 0.50
C ASN A 73 13.13 -3.37 0.15
N ASP A 74 14.33 -3.43 0.74
CA ASP A 74 15.26 -4.55 0.55
C ASP A 74 14.64 -5.86 1.02
N CYS A 75 13.99 -5.86 2.18
CA CYS A 75 13.26 -7.02 2.68
C CYS A 75 12.21 -7.51 1.67
N GLY A 76 11.35 -6.62 1.16
CA GLY A 76 10.35 -6.98 0.16
C GLY A 76 10.97 -7.59 -1.10
N ARG A 77 12.04 -6.98 -1.63
CA ARG A 77 12.77 -7.47 -2.81
C ARG A 77 13.40 -8.85 -2.58
N GLU A 78 14.08 -9.03 -1.45
CA GLU A 78 14.74 -10.28 -1.09
C GLU A 78 13.72 -11.43 -0.95
N TRP A 79 12.58 -11.17 -0.32
CA TRP A 79 11.52 -12.16 -0.18
C TRP A 79 10.85 -12.49 -1.51
N ALA A 80 10.67 -11.51 -2.41
CA ALA A 80 10.18 -11.78 -3.76
C ALA A 80 11.10 -12.73 -4.52
N GLU A 81 12.43 -12.53 -4.45
CA GLU A 81 13.40 -13.44 -5.07
C GLU A 81 13.44 -14.81 -4.39
N LYS A 82 13.42 -14.85 -3.05
CA LYS A 82 13.44 -16.09 -2.26
C LYS A 82 12.23 -16.97 -2.57
N ILE A 83 11.03 -16.40 -2.54
CA ILE A 83 9.78 -17.10 -2.82
C ILE A 83 9.71 -17.53 -4.28
N ALA A 84 10.08 -16.66 -5.22
CA ALA A 84 10.09 -17.02 -6.64
C ALA A 84 11.06 -18.18 -6.94
N ARG A 85 12.23 -18.18 -6.31
CA ARG A 85 13.22 -19.27 -6.44
C ARG A 85 12.72 -20.56 -5.79
N GLN A 86 12.17 -20.47 -4.57
CA GLN A 86 11.68 -21.62 -3.81
C GLN A 86 10.56 -22.37 -4.56
N TYR A 87 9.65 -21.64 -5.19
CA TYR A 87 8.49 -22.22 -5.87
C TYR A 87 8.66 -22.30 -7.40
N GLY A 88 9.77 -21.81 -7.95
CA GLY A 88 10.10 -21.89 -9.37
C GLY A 88 9.19 -21.09 -10.29
N THR A 89 8.52 -20.05 -9.79
CA THR A 89 7.60 -19.21 -10.56
C THR A 89 7.53 -17.80 -9.98
N ARG A 90 7.26 -16.82 -10.84
CA ARG A 90 6.96 -15.44 -10.44
C ARG A 90 5.47 -15.10 -10.59
N ASN A 91 4.67 -16.01 -11.14
CA ASN A 91 3.25 -15.78 -11.33
C ASN A 91 2.55 -15.74 -9.95
N PRO A 92 1.90 -14.63 -9.55
CA PRO A 92 1.27 -14.53 -8.24
C PRO A 92 0.18 -15.57 -8.00
N ARG A 93 -0.60 -15.96 -9.02
CA ARG A 93 -1.66 -16.97 -8.86
C ARG A 93 -1.07 -18.35 -8.57
N GLU A 94 -0.04 -18.74 -9.31
CA GLU A 94 0.66 -20.00 -9.05
C GLU A 94 1.34 -20.00 -7.68
N LEU A 95 1.91 -18.87 -7.26
CA LEU A 95 2.48 -18.73 -5.92
C LEU A 95 1.42 -18.86 -4.84
N ALA A 96 0.26 -18.22 -5.01
CA ALA A 96 -0.87 -18.34 -4.10
C ALA A 96 -1.31 -19.80 -3.95
N GLU A 97 -1.48 -20.53 -5.06
CA GLU A 97 -1.81 -21.95 -5.05
C GLU A 97 -0.75 -22.80 -4.34
N LYS A 98 0.53 -22.60 -4.66
CA LYS A 98 1.65 -23.34 -4.03
C LYS A 98 1.82 -23.03 -2.55
N LEU A 99 1.47 -21.81 -2.14
CA LEU A 99 1.39 -21.42 -0.74
C LEU A 99 0.12 -21.94 -0.06
N GLY A 100 -0.84 -22.51 -0.79
CA GLY A 100 -2.10 -23.00 -0.23
C GLY A 100 -3.08 -21.87 0.14
N MET A 101 -3.00 -20.73 -0.55
CA MET A 101 -3.93 -19.62 -0.39
C MET A 101 -5.24 -19.85 -1.16
N LYS A 102 -6.36 -19.50 -0.53
CA LYS A 102 -7.69 -19.42 -1.14
C LYS A 102 -7.89 -18.01 -1.67
N VAL A 103 -7.76 -17.84 -2.98
CA VAL A 103 -8.00 -16.55 -3.64
C VAL A 103 -9.48 -16.40 -3.97
N LYS A 104 -10.14 -15.39 -3.39
CA LYS A 104 -11.54 -15.03 -3.65
C LYS A 104 -11.63 -13.70 -4.39
N THR A 105 -12.64 -13.58 -5.24
CA THR A 105 -12.88 -12.37 -6.04
C THR A 105 -14.33 -11.87 -5.93
N PRO A 106 -14.81 -11.53 -4.72
CA PRO A 106 -16.13 -10.94 -4.55
C PRO A 106 -16.18 -9.54 -5.18
N LYS A 107 -17.38 -9.09 -5.55
CA LYS A 107 -17.54 -7.79 -6.20
C LYS A 107 -17.25 -6.62 -5.25
N VAL A 108 -17.77 -6.67 -4.04
CA VAL A 108 -17.68 -5.61 -3.03
C VAL A 108 -17.26 -6.18 -1.67
N PRO A 109 -16.58 -5.40 -0.82
CA PRO A 109 -16.28 -5.79 0.55
C PRO A 109 -17.56 -6.00 1.37
N VAL A 110 -17.56 -7.03 2.22
CA VAL A 110 -18.66 -7.31 3.15
C VAL A 110 -18.27 -6.67 4.49
N GLY A 111 -18.97 -5.59 4.87
CA GLY A 111 -18.76 -4.90 6.14
C GLY A 111 -18.19 -3.50 5.97
N GLY A 112 -19.07 -2.52 6.15
CA GLY A 112 -18.79 -1.15 6.63
C GLY A 112 -17.48 -0.49 6.20
N GLY A 113 -17.49 0.11 5.02
CA GLY A 113 -17.04 1.50 4.92
C GLY A 113 -15.55 1.82 4.76
N LEU A 114 -14.69 0.81 4.67
CA LEU A 114 -13.33 1.02 4.21
C LEU A 114 -13.26 0.57 2.74
N VAL A 115 -12.74 1.42 1.84
CA VAL A 115 -12.43 0.98 0.48
C VAL A 115 -11.16 0.14 0.56
N LEU A 116 -11.35 -1.17 0.73
CA LEU A 116 -10.30 -2.17 0.57
C LEU A 116 -10.28 -2.59 -0.90
N PHE A 117 -9.08 -2.74 -1.47
CA PHE A 117 -8.89 -3.20 -2.85
C PHE A 117 -8.56 -4.70 -2.90
N ALA A 118 -7.75 -5.13 -1.94
CA ALA A 118 -7.53 -6.50 -1.60
C ALA A 118 -7.35 -6.63 -0.09
N GLN A 119 -7.33 -7.86 0.42
CA GLN A 119 -6.97 -8.16 1.80
C GLN A 119 -6.48 -9.60 1.92
N PHE A 120 -5.47 -9.79 2.74
CA PHE A 120 -5.10 -11.07 3.33
C PHE A 120 -5.84 -11.27 4.66
N VAL A 121 -6.46 -12.43 4.83
CA VAL A 121 -7.11 -12.86 6.05
C VAL A 121 -6.45 -14.16 6.50
N GLU A 122 -5.86 -14.12 7.69
CA GLU A 122 -5.27 -15.30 8.29
C GLU A 122 -6.29 -16.43 8.44
N PRO A 123 -5.88 -17.69 8.24
CA PRO A 123 -4.50 -18.13 7.96
C PRO A 123 -4.17 -18.24 6.46
N ASP A 124 -5.18 -18.26 5.58
CA ASP A 124 -5.00 -18.76 4.22
C ASP A 124 -5.91 -18.15 3.15
N GLU A 125 -6.48 -16.96 3.37
CA GLU A 125 -7.43 -16.35 2.43
C GLU A 125 -6.90 -15.02 1.89
N ILE A 126 -6.93 -14.86 0.56
CA ILE A 126 -6.68 -13.57 -0.10
C ILE A 126 -7.95 -13.19 -0.86
N THR A 127 -8.45 -11.98 -0.63
CA THR A 127 -9.63 -11.45 -1.31
C THR A 127 -9.22 -10.28 -2.18
N ILE A 128 -9.62 -10.25 -3.45
CA ILE A 128 -9.45 -9.11 -4.37
C ILE A 128 -10.84 -8.63 -4.78
N PHE A 129 -11.16 -7.36 -4.53
CA PHE A 129 -12.49 -6.83 -4.80
C PHE A 129 -12.61 -6.41 -6.27
N THR A 130 -13.48 -7.07 -7.04
CA THR A 130 -13.49 -6.87 -8.50
C THR A 130 -14.02 -5.50 -8.91
N ASP A 131 -14.84 -4.84 -8.08
CA ASP A 131 -15.35 -3.48 -8.38
C ASP A 131 -14.22 -2.47 -8.55
N CYS A 132 -13.14 -2.55 -7.77
CA CYS A 132 -12.02 -1.62 -7.90
C CYS A 132 -11.23 -1.89 -9.19
N VAL A 133 -11.05 -3.17 -9.52
CA VAL A 133 -10.38 -3.59 -10.76
C VAL A 133 -11.20 -3.14 -11.98
N ASP A 134 -12.52 -3.30 -11.93
CA ASP A 134 -13.42 -2.86 -13.01
C ASP A 134 -13.35 -1.35 -13.23
N LYS A 135 -13.45 -0.56 -12.16
CA LYS A 135 -13.39 0.91 -12.26
C LYS A 135 -12.03 1.41 -12.71
N ALA A 136 -10.95 0.87 -12.14
CA ALA A 136 -9.58 1.24 -12.50
C ALA A 136 -9.24 0.85 -13.94
N SER A 137 -9.69 -0.32 -14.42
CA SER A 137 -9.43 -0.75 -15.79
C SER A 137 -10.03 0.17 -16.86
N LYS A 138 -11.15 0.83 -16.57
CA LYS A 138 -11.71 1.87 -17.46
C LYS A 138 -10.84 3.13 -17.53
N LEU A 139 -10.15 3.46 -16.43
CA LEU A 139 -9.21 4.59 -16.43
C LEU A 139 -7.94 4.26 -17.23
N GLU A 140 -7.55 2.99 -17.35
CA GLU A 140 -6.43 2.59 -18.21
C GLU A 140 -6.67 2.99 -19.66
N GLU A 141 -7.90 2.86 -20.17
CA GLU A 141 -8.27 3.28 -21.53
C GLU A 141 -8.08 4.79 -21.75
N GLU A 142 -8.20 5.61 -20.70
CA GLU A 142 -8.05 7.07 -20.78
C GLU A 142 -6.58 7.52 -20.69
N CYS A 143 -5.73 6.79 -19.97
CA CYS A 143 -4.38 7.25 -19.62
C CYS A 143 -3.23 6.38 -20.16
N GLY A 144 -3.51 5.15 -20.61
CA GLY A 144 -2.51 4.18 -21.05
C GLY A 144 -1.59 3.67 -19.93
N CYS A 145 -1.94 3.87 -18.65
CA CYS A 145 -1.13 3.40 -17.53
C CYS A 145 -1.24 1.88 -17.38
N ASP A 146 -0.19 1.16 -17.77
CA ASP A 146 -0.12 -0.31 -17.70
C ASP A 146 -0.44 -0.87 -16.31
N LEU A 147 -0.16 -0.13 -15.22
CA LEU A 147 -0.45 -0.56 -13.85
C LEU A 147 -1.96 -0.71 -13.58
N LEU A 148 -2.80 0.05 -14.28
CA LEU A 148 -4.26 0.00 -14.17
C LEU A 148 -4.90 -1.05 -15.08
N ARG A 149 -4.11 -1.64 -16.00
CA ARG A 149 -4.59 -2.74 -16.84
C ARG A 149 -5.05 -3.87 -15.92
N ARG A 150 -6.24 -4.38 -16.18
CA ARG A 150 -6.93 -5.39 -15.36
C ARG A 150 -6.03 -6.51 -14.85
N GLU A 151 -5.25 -7.12 -15.75
CA GLU A 151 -4.35 -8.21 -15.41
C GLU A 151 -3.20 -7.76 -14.48
N ASN A 152 -2.52 -6.66 -14.84
CA ASN A 152 -1.44 -6.10 -14.05
C ASN A 152 -1.92 -5.67 -12.67
N LEU A 153 -3.03 -4.92 -12.60
CA LEU A 153 -3.63 -4.49 -11.34
C LEU A 153 -4.00 -5.69 -10.45
N THR A 154 -4.67 -6.70 -11.00
CA THR A 154 -5.03 -7.91 -10.25
C THR A 154 -3.79 -8.63 -9.72
N ASN A 155 -2.76 -8.75 -10.55
CA ASN A 155 -1.51 -9.40 -10.16
C ASN A 155 -0.74 -8.58 -9.12
N THR A 156 -0.73 -7.25 -9.21
CA THR A 156 -0.10 -6.35 -8.23
C THR A 156 -0.81 -6.44 -6.88
N LEU A 157 -2.14 -6.39 -6.85
CA LEU A 157 -2.92 -6.56 -5.62
C LEU A 157 -2.68 -7.95 -5.02
N LEU A 158 -2.69 -9.01 -5.82
CA LEU A 158 -2.41 -10.36 -5.35
C LEU A 158 -0.99 -10.49 -4.80
N ALA A 159 0.01 -9.95 -5.49
CA ALA A 159 1.40 -9.98 -5.05
C ALA A 159 1.61 -9.22 -3.74
N HIS A 160 0.92 -8.09 -3.55
CA HIS A 160 0.92 -7.35 -2.30
C HIS A 160 0.41 -8.23 -1.15
N GLU A 161 -0.79 -8.81 -1.29
CA GLU A 161 -1.36 -9.66 -0.22
C GLU A 161 -0.57 -10.96 0.01
N LEU A 162 0.08 -11.48 -1.04
CA LEU A 162 0.99 -12.62 -0.90
C LEU A 162 2.19 -12.31 -0.02
N PHE A 163 2.70 -11.08 -0.04
CA PHE A 163 3.74 -10.68 0.89
C PHE A 163 3.27 -10.84 2.33
N HIS A 164 2.06 -10.40 2.67
CA HIS A 164 1.50 -10.53 4.02
C HIS A 164 1.36 -11.99 4.45
N ALA A 165 0.95 -12.88 3.53
CA ALA A 165 0.92 -14.32 3.80
C ALA A 165 2.33 -14.91 4.06
N VAL A 166 3.34 -14.45 3.31
CA VAL A 166 4.75 -14.82 3.51
C VAL A 166 5.26 -14.25 4.84
N GLU A 167 4.98 -12.98 5.12
CA GLU A 167 5.36 -12.30 6.35
C GLU A 167 4.87 -13.04 7.59
N GLU A 168 3.61 -13.50 7.58
CA GLU A 168 3.04 -14.23 8.70
C GLU A 168 3.70 -15.60 8.90
N ARG A 169 3.97 -16.35 7.83
CA ARG A 169 4.69 -17.64 7.90
C ARG A 169 6.12 -17.51 8.42
N HIS A 170 6.71 -16.33 8.21
CA HIS A 170 8.12 -16.08 8.46
C HIS A 170 8.33 -15.02 9.56
N VAL A 171 7.37 -14.86 10.47
CA VAL A 171 7.36 -13.86 11.56
C VAL A 171 8.63 -13.81 12.42
N LYS A 172 9.37 -14.93 12.51
CA LYS A 172 10.62 -15.03 13.28
C LYS A 172 11.88 -14.57 12.53
N GLU A 173 11.82 -14.44 11.21
CA GLU A 173 12.98 -14.11 10.37
C GLU A 173 12.77 -12.85 9.52
N ILE A 174 11.53 -12.52 9.17
CA ILE A 174 11.26 -11.39 8.28
C ILE A 174 11.51 -10.05 8.99
N TYR A 175 12.21 -9.14 8.30
CA TYR A 175 12.69 -7.87 8.86
C TYR A 175 11.56 -7.04 9.47
N THR A 176 10.46 -6.91 8.74
CA THR A 176 9.27 -6.12 9.10
C THR A 176 8.60 -6.57 10.42
N ARG A 177 8.76 -7.84 10.81
CA ARG A 177 8.22 -8.40 12.07
C ARG A 177 9.25 -8.47 13.20
N THR A 178 10.52 -8.60 12.85
CA THR A 178 11.64 -8.74 13.80
C THR A 178 12.19 -7.38 14.26
N GLU A 179 12.12 -6.36 13.41
CA GLU A 179 12.48 -4.99 13.77
C GLU A 179 11.46 -4.41 14.76
N ARG A 180 11.97 -3.82 15.84
CA ARG A 180 11.15 -3.30 16.94
C ARG A 180 11.74 -2.00 17.43
N VAL A 181 10.87 -1.03 17.69
CA VAL A 181 11.26 0.26 18.24
C VAL A 181 10.99 0.26 19.73
N GLU A 182 11.99 0.68 20.48
CA GLU A 182 11.88 0.82 21.92
C GLU A 182 11.21 2.15 22.27
N LEU A 183 9.97 2.09 22.78
CA LEU A 183 9.17 3.27 23.08
C LEU A 183 9.56 3.94 24.40
N TRP A 184 9.98 3.15 25.39
CA TRP A 184 10.53 3.65 26.66
C TRP A 184 11.31 2.55 27.39
N ARG A 185 12.22 2.96 28.28
CA ARG A 185 12.91 2.09 29.25
C ARG A 185 12.63 2.60 30.66
N LYS A 186 11.73 1.93 31.40
CA LYS A 186 11.74 1.69 32.86
C LYS A 186 10.32 1.50 33.45
N PRO A 187 10.14 0.58 34.42
CA PRO A 187 11.07 -0.48 34.81
C PRO A 187 11.17 -1.62 33.77
N PHE A 188 10.31 -1.60 32.74
CA PHE A 188 10.32 -2.52 31.61
C PHE A 188 10.50 -1.77 30.29
N SER A 189 11.07 -2.45 29.29
CA SER A 189 11.15 -1.96 27.91
C SER A 189 9.86 -2.32 27.17
N ASN A 190 9.22 -1.34 26.53
CA ASN A 190 8.15 -1.62 25.58
C ASN A 190 8.71 -1.53 24.17
N LYS A 191 8.60 -2.63 23.43
CA LYS A 191 9.00 -2.77 22.03
C LYS A 191 7.76 -2.86 21.17
N SER A 192 7.57 -1.91 20.27
CA SER A 192 6.47 -1.91 19.31
C SER A 192 6.97 -2.22 17.90
N THR A 193 6.11 -2.85 17.08
CA THR A 193 6.34 -2.98 15.64
C THR A 193 6.17 -1.62 14.99
N ILE A 194 6.87 -1.39 13.88
CA ILE A 194 6.64 -0.25 13.00
C ILE A 194 5.70 -0.73 11.90
N SER A 195 4.43 -0.36 11.97
CA SER A 195 3.37 -0.94 11.13
C SER A 195 3.62 -0.65 9.65
N CYS A 196 4.10 0.55 9.31
CA CYS A 196 4.30 0.93 7.91
C CYS A 196 5.41 0.13 7.20
N LEU A 197 6.29 -0.58 7.90
CA LEU A 197 7.35 -1.37 7.25
C LEU A 197 6.78 -2.57 6.48
N SER A 198 5.72 -3.19 7.01
CA SER A 198 5.04 -4.30 6.33
C SER A 198 4.48 -3.83 4.98
N GLU A 199 3.81 -2.66 4.95
CA GLU A 199 3.31 -2.06 3.71
C GLU A 199 4.42 -1.69 2.72
N ILE A 200 5.51 -1.07 3.19
CA ILE A 200 6.66 -0.73 2.35
C ILE A 200 7.24 -1.99 1.70
N ALA A 201 7.45 -3.04 2.50
CA ALA A 201 7.98 -4.30 2.01
C ALA A 201 6.99 -5.01 1.06
N ALA A 202 5.68 -4.94 1.31
CA ALA A 202 4.66 -5.50 0.42
C ALA A 202 4.66 -4.82 -0.96
N MET A 203 4.78 -3.48 -1.01
CA MET A 203 4.89 -2.75 -2.28
C MET A 203 6.19 -3.11 -3.01
N ALA A 204 7.33 -3.17 -2.31
CA ALA A 204 8.60 -3.56 -2.91
C ALA A 204 8.60 -5.02 -3.40
N PHE A 205 7.97 -5.93 -2.64
CA PHE A 205 7.78 -7.33 -3.02
C PHE A 205 6.97 -7.42 -4.32
N ALA A 206 5.82 -6.76 -4.40
CA ALA A 206 4.98 -6.77 -5.60
C ALA A 206 5.71 -6.17 -6.81
N GLY A 207 6.39 -5.03 -6.62
CA GLY A 207 7.19 -4.39 -7.66
C GLY A 207 8.28 -5.32 -8.20
N LYS A 208 9.02 -5.99 -7.31
CA LYS A 208 10.11 -6.89 -7.68
C LYS A 208 9.62 -8.19 -8.31
N LEU A 209 8.55 -8.78 -7.78
CA LEU A 209 8.01 -10.06 -8.26
C LEU A 209 7.50 -9.94 -9.70
N LEU A 210 6.84 -8.81 -10.00
CA LEU A 210 6.20 -8.52 -11.29
C LEU A 210 7.07 -7.70 -12.25
N ASP A 211 8.28 -7.32 -11.85
CA ASP A 211 9.19 -6.48 -12.64
C ASP A 211 8.55 -5.14 -13.07
N LEU A 212 7.87 -4.48 -12.13
CA LEU A 212 7.17 -3.23 -12.41
C LEU A 212 8.16 -2.08 -12.59
N LYS A 213 7.89 -1.23 -13.58
CA LYS A 213 8.71 -0.04 -13.88
C LYS A 213 8.41 1.16 -12.97
N VAL A 214 7.32 1.09 -12.22
CA VAL A 214 6.82 2.14 -11.33
C VAL A 214 6.44 1.54 -9.99
N SER A 215 6.40 2.38 -8.95
CA SER A 215 6.04 1.96 -7.60
C SER A 215 4.55 1.58 -7.49
N PRO A 216 4.19 0.42 -6.91
CA PRO A 216 2.80 0.06 -6.62
C PRO A 216 2.05 1.06 -5.75
N TYR A 217 2.76 1.88 -4.96
CA TYR A 217 2.14 2.96 -4.17
C TYR A 217 1.33 3.95 -4.98
N MET A 218 1.54 4.06 -6.29
CA MET A 218 0.67 4.85 -7.16
C MET A 218 -0.81 4.43 -7.01
N LEU A 219 -1.08 3.15 -6.78
CA LEU A 219 -2.43 2.61 -6.64
C LEU A 219 -3.21 3.24 -5.48
N ASP A 220 -2.55 3.68 -4.40
CA ASP A 220 -3.21 4.40 -3.29
C ASP A 220 -3.98 5.63 -3.76
N VAL A 221 -3.47 6.30 -4.80
CA VAL A 221 -4.13 7.49 -5.37
C VAL A 221 -5.01 7.10 -6.56
N LEU A 222 -4.49 6.28 -7.47
CA LEU A 222 -5.17 5.98 -8.73
C LEU A 222 -6.46 5.18 -8.51
N LEU A 223 -6.46 4.25 -7.56
CA LEU A 223 -7.68 3.49 -7.26
C LEU A 223 -8.70 4.38 -6.56
N VAL A 224 -8.29 5.26 -5.65
CA VAL A 224 -9.19 6.25 -5.04
C VAL A 224 -9.80 7.18 -6.09
N TYR A 225 -9.03 7.61 -7.10
CA TYR A 225 -9.52 8.46 -8.19
C TYR A 225 -10.71 7.84 -8.93
N SER A 226 -10.74 6.50 -9.03
CA SER A 226 -11.83 5.76 -9.67
C SER A 226 -13.15 5.77 -8.87
N TYR A 227 -13.12 6.15 -7.59
CA TYR A 227 -14.28 6.26 -6.70
C TYR A 227 -14.62 7.72 -6.37
N ASP A 228 -13.62 8.52 -5.99
CA ASP A 228 -13.76 9.91 -5.58
C ASP A 228 -12.54 10.72 -6.04
N LYS A 229 -12.76 11.55 -7.08
CA LYS A 229 -11.71 12.40 -7.66
C LYS A 229 -11.21 13.46 -6.68
N ASN A 230 -12.08 14.03 -5.84
CA ASN A 230 -11.69 15.05 -4.89
C ASN A 230 -10.83 14.47 -3.76
N ALA A 231 -11.19 13.30 -3.26
CA ALA A 231 -10.36 12.57 -2.30
C ALA A 231 -8.99 12.21 -2.89
N ALA A 232 -8.95 11.77 -4.15
CA ALA A 232 -7.70 11.46 -4.84
C ALA A 232 -6.82 12.69 -5.07
N TRP A 233 -7.39 13.84 -5.43
CA TRP A 233 -6.65 15.11 -5.49
C TRP A 233 -6.09 15.51 -4.13
N GLY A 234 -6.82 15.25 -3.04
CA GLY A 234 -6.34 15.48 -1.69
C GLY A 234 -5.16 14.60 -1.30
N LEU A 235 -5.22 13.30 -1.61
CA LEU A 235 -4.10 12.38 -1.39
C LEU A 235 -2.88 12.77 -2.23
N TYR A 236 -3.11 13.10 -3.50
CA TYR A 236 -2.05 13.56 -4.39
C TYR A 236 -1.38 14.85 -3.88
N ASP A 237 -2.15 15.87 -3.50
CA ASP A 237 -1.60 17.11 -2.95
C ASP A 237 -0.82 16.85 -1.66
N GLU A 238 -1.32 15.99 -0.78
CA GLU A 238 -0.61 15.59 0.44
C GLU A 238 0.75 14.94 0.11
N ILE A 239 0.78 13.95 -0.79
CA ILE A 239 2.02 13.28 -1.22
C ILE A 239 2.98 14.31 -1.83
N MET A 240 2.53 15.11 -2.81
CA MET A 240 3.37 16.08 -3.50
C MET A 240 3.91 17.16 -2.56
N ASN A 241 3.20 17.51 -1.50
CA ASN A 241 3.69 18.46 -0.49
C ASN A 241 4.72 17.85 0.47
N MET A 242 4.66 16.54 0.73
CA MET A 242 5.68 15.84 1.54
C MET A 242 7.00 15.62 0.79
N THR A 243 6.96 15.58 -0.54
CA THR A 243 8.13 15.31 -1.40
C THR A 243 8.86 16.57 -1.82
N LYS A 244 8.24 17.75 -1.70
CA LYS A 244 8.93 19.04 -1.82
C LYS A 244 10.04 19.11 -0.78
N LYS A 245 11.29 19.23 -1.25
CA LYS A 245 12.46 19.45 -0.39
C LYS A 245 12.21 20.71 0.47
N GLN A 246 12.35 20.56 1.79
CA GLN A 246 12.49 21.71 2.70
C GLN A 246 13.82 22.41 2.45
#